data_AF-A0A250YIZ9-F1
#
_entry.id   AF-A0A250YIZ9-F1
#
_cell.length_a   1.000
_cell.length_b   1.000
_cell.length_c   1.000
_cell.angle_alpha   90.00
_cell.angle_beta   90.00
_cell.angle_gamma   90.00
#
_symmetry.space_group_name_H-M   'P 1'
#
loop_
_entity.id
_entity.type
_entity.pdbx_description
1 polymer ?
#
loop_
_entity_poly.entity_id
_entity_poly.type
_entity_poly.pdbx_seq_one_letter_code
_entity_poly.pdbx_strand_id
1 'polypeptide(L)'
;MSQDGASQFQEVIRQELELSVKKELEKILTTASSHEFEHTKKDLEGFRKLFHRFLQEKGPSVDWGKIQRPPEDSIQPYEKIKARGLPDNVSSVLNKLVVVKLNGGLGTSMGCKGPKSLIGVRNENTFLDLTVQQIEHLNKTYNTDVPLVLMNSFNTDEDTKKILQKYNHCRVKIYTFNQSRYPRINKESLLPVAKDVSYSGENTEAWYPPGHGDIYASFYNSGLLDTFIGEGKEYIFVSNIDNLGATVDLYILNHLMNPPNGKRCEFVMEVTNKTRADVKGGTLTQYEGKLRLVEIAQVPKAHVDEFKSVSKFKIFNTNNLWISLAAVKRLQEQNAIDMEIIVNPKTLDGGLNVIQLETAVGAAIKSFENSLGINVPRSRFLPVKTTSDLLLVMSNLYSLNAGSLTMSEKREFPTVPLVKLGSSFTKVQDYLRRFESIPDMLELDHLTVSGDVTFGKNVSLKGTVIIIANHGDRIDIPPGAVLENKIVSGNLRILDH
;
A
#
# COMPACT_ATOMS: atom_id res chain seq x y z
N MET A 1 31.23 -26.92 25.93
CA MET A 1 31.58 -25.65 25.26
C MET A 1 30.83 -24.54 25.98
N SER A 2 31.53 -23.55 26.52
CA SER A 2 30.93 -22.40 27.20
C SER A 2 30.00 -21.63 26.24
N GLN A 3 28.98 -20.94 26.76
CA GLN A 3 28.10 -20.08 25.95
C GLN A 3 28.90 -19.04 25.14
N ASP A 4 30.03 -18.57 25.65
CA ASP A 4 30.94 -17.64 24.97
C ASP A 4 31.61 -18.23 23.71
N GLY A 5 32.04 -19.50 23.76
CA GLY A 5 32.65 -20.16 22.62
C GLY A 5 31.66 -20.46 21.49
N ALA A 6 30.40 -20.74 21.84
CA ALA A 6 29.32 -20.90 20.86
C ALA A 6 28.91 -19.57 20.20
N SER A 7 28.95 -18.47 20.96
CA SER A 7 28.65 -17.12 20.43
C SER A 7 29.72 -16.65 19.45
N GLN A 8 31.01 -16.80 19.79
CA GLN A 8 32.12 -16.41 18.92
C GLN A 8 32.15 -17.23 17.62
N PHE A 9 31.92 -18.54 17.69
CA PHE A 9 31.88 -19.40 16.50
C PHE A 9 30.73 -19.02 15.55
N GLN A 10 29.56 -18.70 16.09
CA GLN A 10 28.43 -18.21 15.28
C GLN A 10 28.71 -16.86 14.63
N GLU A 11 29.47 -15.99 15.30
CA GLU A 11 29.83 -14.67 14.79
C GLU A 11 30.82 -14.76 13.62
N VAL A 12 31.80 -15.66 13.71
CA VAL A 12 32.73 -15.95 12.60
C VAL A 12 31.97 -16.48 11.37
N ILE A 13 31.07 -17.44 11.55
CA ILE A 13 30.24 -17.98 10.45
C ILE A 13 29.42 -16.87 9.76
N ARG A 14 28.90 -15.90 10.53
CA ARG A 14 28.13 -14.78 9.97
C ARG A 14 28.98 -13.86 9.13
N GLN A 15 30.17 -13.52 9.62
CA GLN A 15 31.11 -12.69 8.86
C GLN A 15 31.54 -13.40 7.57
N GLU A 16 31.77 -14.71 7.60
CA GLU A 16 32.08 -15.50 6.41
C GLU A 16 30.92 -15.51 5.40
N LEU A 17 29.68 -15.69 5.88
CA LEU A 17 28.48 -15.60 5.03
C LEU A 17 28.34 -14.22 4.40
N GLU A 18 28.50 -13.14 5.18
CA GLU A 18 28.42 -11.77 4.66
C GLU A 18 29.51 -11.49 3.63
N LEU A 19 30.75 -11.95 3.87
CA LEU A 19 31.84 -11.84 2.92
C LEU A 19 31.57 -12.64 1.63
N SER A 20 30.96 -13.81 1.75
CA SER A 20 30.56 -14.63 0.60
C SER A 20 29.49 -13.93 -0.24
N VAL A 21 28.44 -13.41 0.41
CA VAL A 21 27.41 -12.59 -0.25
C VAL A 21 28.05 -11.39 -0.93
N LYS A 22 28.95 -10.66 -0.26
CA LYS A 22 29.65 -9.53 -0.87
C LYS A 22 30.37 -9.93 -2.15
N LYS A 23 31.12 -11.05 -2.16
CA LYS A 23 31.82 -11.53 -3.35
C LYS A 23 30.86 -11.84 -4.50
N GLU A 24 29.71 -12.45 -4.23
CA GLU A 24 28.70 -12.70 -5.26
C GLU A 24 28.06 -11.40 -5.78
N LEU A 25 27.79 -10.42 -4.91
CA LEU A 25 27.28 -9.11 -5.33
C LEU A 25 28.27 -8.36 -6.23
N GLU A 26 29.57 -8.43 -5.94
CA GLU A 26 30.61 -7.85 -6.81
C GLU A 26 30.64 -8.52 -8.19
N LYS A 27 30.45 -9.85 -8.27
CA LYS A 27 30.32 -10.56 -9.55
C LYS A 27 29.08 -10.13 -10.33
N ILE A 28 27.97 -9.89 -9.65
CA ILE A 28 26.76 -9.36 -10.30
C ILE A 28 27.07 -7.97 -10.87
N LEU A 29 27.72 -7.11 -10.08
CA LEU A 29 28.03 -5.74 -10.48
C LEU A 29 28.94 -5.65 -11.72
N THR A 30 29.85 -6.61 -11.96
CA THR A 30 30.69 -6.61 -13.18
C THR A 30 29.90 -6.81 -14.47
N THR A 31 28.67 -7.30 -14.39
CA THR A 31 27.78 -7.50 -15.55
C THR A 31 26.91 -6.28 -15.87
N ALA A 32 26.95 -5.24 -15.03
CA ALA A 32 26.16 -4.02 -15.24
C ALA A 32 26.65 -3.21 -16.45
N SER A 33 25.71 -2.61 -17.18
CA SER A 33 26.03 -1.67 -18.26
C SER A 33 26.62 -0.37 -17.70
N SER A 34 27.46 0.34 -18.47
CA SER A 34 28.09 1.59 -18.03
C SER A 34 27.09 2.67 -17.61
N HIS A 35 25.89 2.69 -18.22
CA HIS A 35 24.82 3.64 -17.89
C HIS A 35 24.10 3.30 -16.59
N GLU A 36 24.07 2.02 -16.21
CA GLU A 36 23.34 1.52 -15.05
C GLU A 36 24.23 1.22 -13.83
N PHE A 37 25.55 1.29 -14.02
CA PHE A 37 26.54 0.88 -13.04
C PHE A 37 26.39 1.61 -11.70
N GLU A 38 26.29 2.94 -11.73
CA GLU A 38 26.27 3.76 -10.51
C GLU A 38 25.00 3.55 -9.68
N HIS A 39 23.82 3.46 -10.32
CA HIS A 39 22.59 3.19 -9.58
C HIS A 39 22.56 1.74 -9.05
N THR A 40 23.06 0.78 -9.84
CA THR A 40 23.08 -0.63 -9.45
C THR A 40 24.01 -0.82 -8.26
N LYS A 41 25.15 -0.16 -8.25
CA LYS A 41 26.07 -0.15 -7.11
C LYS A 41 25.40 0.35 -5.83
N LYS A 42 24.69 1.49 -5.89
CA LYS A 42 23.96 2.03 -4.74
C LYS A 42 22.87 1.07 -4.23
N ASP A 43 22.13 0.44 -5.12
CA ASP A 43 21.12 -0.56 -4.77
C ASP A 43 21.76 -1.76 -4.06
N LEU A 44 22.86 -2.30 -4.61
CA LEU A 44 23.55 -3.46 -4.01
C LEU A 44 24.21 -3.11 -2.66
N GLU A 45 24.70 -1.88 -2.49
CA GLU A 45 25.17 -1.38 -1.19
C GLU A 45 24.03 -1.28 -0.18
N GLY A 46 22.86 -0.78 -0.59
CA GLY A 46 21.65 -0.77 0.24
C GLY A 46 21.21 -2.17 0.66
N PHE A 47 21.19 -3.12 -0.29
CA PHE A 47 20.91 -4.52 -0.01
C PHE A 47 21.92 -5.12 0.98
N ARG A 48 23.22 -4.86 0.82
CA ARG A 48 24.24 -5.34 1.75
C ARG A 48 24.03 -4.80 3.16
N LYS A 49 23.69 -3.52 3.32
CA LYS A 49 23.36 -2.93 4.63
C LYS A 49 22.15 -3.62 5.26
N LEU A 50 21.12 -3.89 4.46
CA LEU A 50 19.92 -4.60 4.92
C LEU A 50 20.23 -6.04 5.34
N PHE A 51 21.05 -6.75 4.55
CA PHE A 51 21.47 -8.12 4.86
C PHE A 51 22.34 -8.19 6.12
N HIS A 52 23.24 -7.22 6.31
CA HIS A 52 24.04 -7.11 7.53
C HIS A 52 23.14 -6.94 8.78
N ARG A 53 22.16 -6.03 8.73
CA ARG A 53 21.19 -5.85 9.83
C ARG A 53 20.35 -7.11 10.06
N PHE A 54 19.93 -7.81 8.99
CA PHE A 54 19.21 -9.08 9.09
C PHE A 54 20.01 -10.15 9.85
N LEU A 55 21.32 -10.24 9.64
CA LEU A 55 22.17 -11.17 10.39
C LEU A 55 22.36 -10.74 11.84
N GLN A 56 22.36 -9.43 12.13
CA GLN A 56 22.52 -8.89 13.48
C GLN A 56 21.28 -9.11 14.36
N GLU A 57 20.07 -8.91 13.81
CA GLU A 57 18.81 -9.03 14.55
C GLU A 57 18.50 -10.49 14.93
N LYS A 58 18.97 -10.94 16.11
CA LYS A 58 18.61 -12.25 16.71
C LYS A 58 17.39 -12.13 17.63
N GLY A 59 16.20 -12.40 17.10
CA GLY A 59 14.99 -12.60 17.92
C GLY A 59 13.85 -11.62 17.60
N PRO A 60 12.77 -11.64 18.40
CA PRO A 60 11.65 -10.72 18.20
C PRO A 60 12.14 -9.27 18.29
N SER A 61 11.89 -8.45 17.26
CA SER A 61 12.31 -7.05 17.21
C SER A 61 11.67 -6.16 18.30
N VAL A 62 10.75 -6.72 19.09
CA VAL A 62 9.98 -6.05 20.13
C VAL A 62 9.80 -6.98 21.33
N ASP A 63 10.15 -6.48 22.52
CA ASP A 63 9.77 -7.12 23.78
C ASP A 63 8.31 -6.76 24.12
N TRP A 64 7.45 -7.78 24.24
CA TRP A 64 6.03 -7.59 24.53
C TRP A 64 5.79 -6.83 25.84
N GLY A 65 6.64 -7.05 26.86
CA GLY A 65 6.51 -6.39 28.16
C GLY A 65 6.74 -4.87 28.12
N LYS A 66 7.43 -4.38 27.09
CA LYS A 66 7.71 -2.95 26.89
C LYS A 66 6.70 -2.25 25.99
N ILE A 67 5.80 -2.99 25.32
CA ILE A 67 4.77 -2.40 24.46
C ILE A 67 3.72 -1.75 25.35
N GLN A 68 3.49 -0.47 25.12
CA GLN A 68 2.48 0.31 25.81
C GLN A 68 1.45 0.83 24.82
N ARG A 69 0.24 1.09 25.32
CA ARG A 69 -0.79 1.77 24.53
C ARG A 69 -0.32 3.19 24.22
N PRO A 70 -0.62 3.70 23.01
CA PRO A 70 -0.27 5.08 22.68
C PRO A 70 -0.98 6.05 23.65
N PRO A 71 -0.29 7.10 24.15
CA PRO A 71 -0.91 8.15 24.96
C PRO A 71 -2.09 8.81 24.23
N GLU A 72 -3.10 9.29 24.95
CA GLU A 72 -4.31 9.87 24.33
C GLU A 72 -3.99 11.05 23.39
N ASP A 73 -3.02 11.90 23.74
CA ASP A 73 -2.63 13.05 22.91
C ASP A 73 -1.77 12.69 21.70
N SER A 74 -1.21 11.47 21.68
CA SER A 74 -0.36 10.99 20.58
C SER A 74 -1.18 10.57 19.35
N ILE A 75 -2.48 10.32 19.52
CA ILE A 75 -3.41 9.99 18.44
C ILE A 75 -4.67 10.85 18.54
N GLN A 76 -4.79 11.83 17.65
CA GLN A 76 -5.91 12.77 17.69
C GLN A 76 -7.10 12.26 16.86
N PRO A 77 -8.34 12.39 17.36
CA PRO A 77 -9.54 12.17 16.55
C PRO A 77 -9.61 13.19 15.42
N TYR A 78 -9.95 12.74 14.22
CA TYR A 78 -10.09 13.59 13.04
C TYR A 78 -11.14 14.71 13.24
N GLU A 79 -12.19 14.46 14.01
CA GLU A 79 -13.23 15.44 14.31
C GLU A 79 -12.67 16.67 15.04
N LYS A 80 -11.68 16.49 15.93
CA LYS A 80 -10.99 17.61 16.60
C LYS A 80 -10.17 18.44 15.62
N ILE A 81 -9.59 17.80 14.60
CA ILE A 81 -8.81 18.48 13.56
C ILE A 81 -9.75 19.24 12.63
N LYS A 82 -10.82 18.59 12.18
CA LYS A 82 -11.87 19.20 11.35
C LYS A 82 -12.53 20.40 12.04
N ALA A 83 -12.71 20.34 13.37
CA ALA A 83 -13.29 21.43 14.16
C ALA A 83 -12.47 22.74 14.13
N ARG A 84 -11.17 22.68 13.79
CA ARG A 84 -10.34 23.89 13.61
C ARG A 84 -10.66 24.65 12.31
N GLY A 85 -11.44 24.05 11.41
CA GLY A 85 -11.81 24.63 10.14
C GLY A 85 -10.72 24.50 9.07
N LEU A 86 -11.05 25.03 7.90
CA LEU A 86 -10.17 25.10 6.75
C LEU A 86 -9.12 26.21 6.96
N PRO A 87 -7.95 26.12 6.29
CA PRO A 87 -6.97 27.19 6.34
C PRO A 87 -7.48 28.43 5.61
N ASP A 88 -7.20 29.63 6.14
CA ASP A 88 -7.60 30.90 5.53
C ASP A 88 -7.10 31.04 4.08
N ASN A 89 -5.91 30.51 3.80
CA ASN A 89 -5.31 30.49 2.47
C ASN A 89 -4.95 29.05 2.05
N VAL A 90 -5.93 28.35 1.48
CA VAL A 90 -5.79 26.98 0.98
C VAL A 90 -4.68 26.87 -0.08
N SER A 91 -4.58 27.84 -0.99
CA SER A 91 -3.59 27.81 -2.08
C SER A 91 -2.15 27.83 -1.55
N SER A 92 -1.89 28.61 -0.50
CA SER A 92 -0.55 28.71 0.10
C SER A 92 -0.08 27.38 0.72
N VAL A 93 -0.97 26.66 1.42
CA VAL A 93 -0.62 25.39 2.06
C VAL A 93 -0.52 24.25 1.06
N LEU A 94 -1.37 24.24 0.02
CA LEU A 94 -1.32 23.28 -1.07
C LEU A 94 -0.03 23.40 -1.87
N ASN A 95 0.43 24.62 -2.15
CA ASN A 95 1.68 24.84 -2.87
C ASN A 95 2.91 24.31 -2.13
N LYS A 96 2.81 24.03 -0.82
CA LYS A 96 3.88 23.40 -0.01
C LYS A 96 3.77 21.87 0.06
N LEU A 97 2.78 21.27 -0.60
CA LEU A 97 2.51 19.83 -0.59
C LEU A 97 2.98 19.17 -1.90
N VAL A 98 3.47 17.94 -1.78
CA VAL A 98 3.69 17.00 -2.88
C VAL A 98 2.86 15.74 -2.62
N VAL A 99 2.15 15.23 -3.63
CA VAL A 99 1.40 13.98 -3.50
C VAL A 99 2.25 12.84 -4.07
N VAL A 100 2.49 11.80 -3.27
CA VAL A 100 3.26 10.62 -3.67
C VAL A 100 2.36 9.38 -3.64
N LYS A 101 2.29 8.64 -4.74
CA LYS A 101 1.55 7.38 -4.83
C LYS A 101 2.49 6.20 -5.00
N LEU A 102 2.29 5.19 -4.15
CA LEU A 102 3.01 3.92 -4.24
C LEU A 102 2.43 3.12 -5.43
N ASN A 103 3.24 2.97 -6.49
CA ASN A 103 2.85 2.38 -7.78
C ASN A 103 3.67 1.13 -8.15
N GLY A 104 4.47 0.58 -7.23
CA GLY A 104 5.32 -0.59 -7.51
C GLY A 104 4.59 -1.93 -7.66
N GLY A 105 3.28 -1.98 -7.36
CA GLY A 105 2.48 -3.20 -7.28
C GLY A 105 1.86 -3.63 -8.61
N LEU A 106 1.87 -4.94 -8.87
CA LEU A 106 1.23 -5.55 -10.03
C LEU A 106 -0.22 -5.95 -9.76
N GLY A 107 -1.02 -6.02 -10.82
CA GLY A 107 -2.41 -6.49 -10.79
C GLY A 107 -2.58 -8.01 -10.77
N THR A 108 -1.55 -8.79 -10.47
CA THR A 108 -1.53 -10.26 -10.62
C THR A 108 -2.60 -10.97 -9.79
N SER A 109 -2.86 -10.47 -8.58
CA SER A 109 -3.95 -10.96 -7.71
C SER A 109 -5.33 -10.88 -8.36
N MET A 110 -5.52 -9.97 -9.31
CA MET A 110 -6.75 -9.78 -10.07
C MET A 110 -6.62 -10.29 -11.52
N GLY A 111 -5.56 -11.05 -11.82
CA GLY A 111 -5.32 -11.64 -13.14
C GLY A 111 -4.76 -10.68 -14.20
N CYS A 112 -4.35 -9.47 -13.83
CA CYS A 112 -3.76 -8.49 -14.75
C CYS A 112 -2.22 -8.57 -14.72
N LYS A 113 -1.58 -8.53 -15.90
CA LYS A 113 -0.11 -8.61 -16.02
C LYS A 113 0.61 -7.28 -15.75
N GLY A 114 -0.06 -6.14 -15.95
CA GLY A 114 0.54 -4.81 -15.80
C GLY A 114 0.44 -4.21 -14.40
N PRO A 115 0.88 -2.94 -14.25
CA PRO A 115 0.72 -2.17 -13.02
C PRO A 115 -0.74 -2.15 -12.56
N LYS A 116 -0.94 -2.31 -11.25
CA LYS A 116 -2.29 -2.30 -10.67
C LYS A 116 -3.02 -0.97 -10.89
N SER A 117 -2.27 0.12 -10.99
CA SER A 117 -2.79 1.46 -11.27
C SER A 117 -3.52 1.58 -12.60
N LEU A 118 -3.24 0.70 -13.57
CA LEU A 118 -3.86 0.68 -14.89
C LEU A 118 -5.16 -0.13 -14.96
N ILE A 119 -5.56 -0.79 -13.87
CA ILE A 119 -6.83 -1.51 -13.84
C ILE A 119 -7.96 -0.49 -13.87
N GLY A 120 -8.90 -0.66 -14.80
CA GLY A 120 -10.12 0.13 -14.89
C GLY A 120 -11.00 -0.07 -13.66
N VAL A 121 -11.32 1.02 -12.97
CA VAL A 121 -12.07 1.04 -11.72
C VAL A 121 -13.51 1.48 -11.97
N ARG A 122 -13.73 2.57 -12.70
CA ARG A 122 -15.08 3.13 -12.88
C ARG A 122 -15.20 3.96 -14.13
N ASN A 123 -16.22 3.70 -14.95
CA ASN A 123 -16.47 4.39 -16.22
C ASN A 123 -15.19 4.47 -17.07
N GLU A 124 -14.51 3.33 -17.24
CA GLU A 124 -13.22 3.20 -17.96
C GLU A 124 -12.02 3.93 -17.30
N ASN A 125 -12.23 4.72 -16.26
CA ASN A 125 -11.14 5.37 -15.52
C ASN A 125 -10.37 4.36 -14.69
N THR A 126 -9.05 4.39 -14.82
CA THR A 126 -8.11 3.62 -14.01
C THR A 126 -7.86 4.29 -12.65
N PHE A 127 -7.18 3.62 -11.72
CA PHE A 127 -6.78 4.27 -10.45
C PHE A 127 -5.92 5.51 -10.68
N LEU A 128 -5.03 5.46 -11.69
CA LEU A 128 -4.20 6.60 -12.03
C LEU A 128 -5.04 7.75 -12.60
N ASP A 129 -6.02 7.46 -13.46
CA ASP A 129 -6.94 8.47 -13.98
C ASP A 129 -7.68 9.19 -12.87
N LEU A 130 -8.22 8.43 -11.91
CA LEU A 130 -8.93 8.99 -10.76
C LEU A 130 -8.01 9.89 -9.93
N THR A 131 -6.77 9.48 -9.69
CA THR A 131 -5.80 10.30 -8.94
C THR A 131 -5.41 11.57 -9.69
N VAL A 132 -5.18 11.49 -11.01
CA VAL A 132 -4.88 12.64 -11.85
C VAL A 132 -6.06 13.61 -11.86
N GLN A 133 -7.29 13.12 -12.03
CA GLN A 133 -8.51 13.94 -11.99
C GLN A 133 -8.66 14.68 -10.65
N GLN A 134 -8.37 14.02 -9.52
CA GLN A 134 -8.42 14.63 -8.20
C GLN A 134 -7.46 15.83 -8.09
N ILE A 135 -6.20 15.64 -8.46
CA ILE A 135 -5.16 16.66 -8.32
C ILE A 135 -5.35 17.76 -9.37
N GLU A 136 -5.74 17.41 -10.59
CA GLU A 136 -6.07 18.36 -11.64
C GLU A 136 -7.24 19.26 -11.22
N HIS A 137 -8.31 18.67 -10.67
CA HIS A 137 -9.44 19.44 -10.16
C HIS A 137 -9.02 20.35 -9.00
N LEU A 138 -8.21 19.85 -8.07
CA LEU A 138 -7.66 20.62 -6.96
C LEU A 138 -6.83 21.82 -7.45
N ASN A 139 -5.96 21.62 -8.43
CA ASN A 139 -5.15 22.68 -9.04
C ASN A 139 -5.99 23.71 -9.81
N LYS A 140 -7.03 23.27 -10.52
CA LYS A 140 -7.96 24.16 -11.22
C LYS A 140 -8.78 25.00 -10.25
N THR A 141 -9.32 24.39 -9.19
CA THR A 141 -10.21 25.05 -8.21
C THR A 141 -9.48 26.04 -7.32
N TYR A 142 -8.30 25.68 -6.79
CA TYR A 142 -7.54 26.53 -5.87
C TYR A 142 -6.44 27.35 -6.55
N ASN A 143 -6.34 27.27 -7.88
CA ASN A 143 -5.29 27.92 -8.67
C ASN A 143 -3.88 27.61 -8.14
N THR A 144 -3.61 26.33 -7.87
CA THR A 144 -2.34 25.83 -7.33
C THR A 144 -1.58 24.98 -8.35
N ASP A 145 -0.38 24.56 -7.99
CA ASP A 145 0.43 23.61 -8.74
C ASP A 145 1.00 22.53 -7.81
N VAL A 146 0.11 21.61 -7.42
CA VAL A 146 0.44 20.42 -6.62
C VAL A 146 0.99 19.33 -7.56
N PRO A 147 2.24 18.89 -7.36
CA PRO A 147 2.82 17.81 -8.15
C PRO A 147 2.35 16.42 -7.66
N LEU A 148 2.22 15.50 -8.61
CA LEU A 148 2.00 14.08 -8.39
C LEU A 148 3.29 13.31 -8.66
N VAL A 149 3.72 12.45 -7.74
CA VAL A 149 4.90 11.61 -7.89
C VAL A 149 4.48 10.14 -7.79
N LEU A 150 4.89 9.33 -8.77
CA LEU A 150 4.66 7.89 -8.76
C LEU A 150 5.96 7.16 -8.40
N MET A 151 5.93 6.42 -7.29
CA MET A 151 7.01 5.50 -6.92
C MET A 151 6.78 4.16 -7.64
N ASN A 152 7.47 3.97 -8.76
CA ASN A 152 7.36 2.77 -9.59
C ASN A 152 8.27 1.66 -9.07
N SER A 153 8.19 0.49 -9.71
CA SER A 153 9.14 -0.61 -9.60
C SER A 153 9.63 -0.98 -11.00
N PHE A 154 10.72 -1.74 -11.11
CA PHE A 154 11.17 -2.29 -12.39
C PHE A 154 10.09 -3.14 -13.11
N ASN A 155 9.06 -3.63 -12.39
CA ASN A 155 7.93 -4.33 -12.98
C ASN A 155 6.86 -3.40 -13.58
N THR A 156 6.90 -2.10 -13.26
CA THR A 156 5.80 -1.17 -13.55
C THR A 156 6.25 0.12 -14.23
N ASP A 157 7.54 0.46 -14.16
CA ASP A 157 8.06 1.76 -14.60
C ASP A 157 7.88 2.01 -16.10
N GLU A 158 8.28 1.06 -16.96
CA GLU A 158 8.13 1.21 -18.41
C GLU A 158 6.66 1.34 -18.84
N ASP A 159 5.79 0.46 -18.34
CA ASP A 159 4.37 0.46 -18.67
C ASP A 159 3.67 1.72 -18.16
N THR A 160 4.05 2.20 -16.97
CA THR A 160 3.56 3.48 -16.44
C THR A 160 4.04 4.64 -17.30
N LYS A 161 5.32 4.70 -17.70
CA LYS A 161 5.84 5.80 -18.53
C LYS A 161 5.18 5.87 -19.90
N LYS A 162 4.89 4.73 -20.54
CA LYS A 162 4.22 4.67 -21.85
C LYS A 162 2.85 5.35 -21.84
N ILE A 163 2.08 5.21 -20.76
CA ILE A 163 0.72 5.76 -20.67
C ILE A 163 0.67 7.20 -20.13
N LEU A 164 1.75 7.72 -19.54
CA LEU A 164 1.76 9.08 -18.96
C LEU A 164 1.52 10.19 -20.00
N GLN A 165 1.79 9.92 -21.27
CA GLN A 165 1.56 10.85 -22.39
C GLN A 165 0.09 11.31 -22.47
N LYS A 166 -0.85 10.49 -21.98
CA LYS A 166 -2.27 10.80 -21.88
C LYS A 166 -2.55 12.07 -21.06
N TYR A 167 -1.70 12.38 -20.09
CA TYR A 167 -1.92 13.47 -19.13
C TYR A 167 -1.14 14.75 -19.46
N ASN A 168 -0.48 14.83 -20.62
CA ASN A 168 0.34 15.99 -21.01
C ASN A 168 -0.43 17.32 -21.03
N HIS A 169 -1.75 17.27 -21.26
CA HIS A 169 -2.63 18.44 -21.28
C HIS A 169 -3.45 18.63 -20.00
N CYS A 170 -3.30 17.72 -19.02
CA CYS A 170 -3.93 17.87 -17.71
C CYS A 170 -3.15 18.88 -16.87
N ARG A 171 -3.86 19.67 -16.05
CA ARG A 171 -3.23 20.66 -15.14
C ARG A 171 -2.61 19.99 -13.90
N VAL A 172 -1.63 19.13 -14.10
CA VAL A 172 -0.86 18.48 -13.05
C VAL A 172 0.54 18.12 -13.55
N LYS A 173 1.57 18.42 -12.75
CA LYS A 173 2.93 17.95 -13.02
C LYS A 173 3.11 16.55 -12.45
N ILE A 174 3.34 15.58 -13.33
CA ILE A 174 3.54 14.18 -12.95
C ILE A 174 5.01 13.82 -13.06
N TYR A 175 5.57 13.34 -11.95
CA TYR A 175 6.94 12.85 -11.85
C TYR A 175 6.92 11.35 -11.56
N THR A 176 7.98 10.66 -11.97
CA THR A 176 8.18 9.23 -11.67
C THR A 176 9.58 9.01 -11.19
N PHE A 177 9.75 8.12 -10.22
CA PHE A 177 11.04 7.54 -9.90
C PHE A 177 10.87 6.05 -9.66
N ASN A 178 11.93 5.29 -9.93
CA ASN A 178 11.93 3.86 -9.71
C ASN A 178 12.54 3.57 -8.33
N GLN A 179 11.91 2.66 -7.59
CA GLN A 179 12.49 2.16 -6.35
C GLN A 179 13.65 1.20 -6.64
N SER A 180 14.46 0.91 -5.62
CA SER A 180 15.60 0.00 -5.76
C SER A 180 15.19 -1.42 -6.17
N ARG A 181 16.13 -2.16 -6.76
CA ARG A 181 15.94 -3.55 -7.18
C ARG A 181 16.95 -4.47 -6.49
N TYR A 182 16.49 -5.34 -5.61
CA TYR A 182 17.36 -6.22 -4.81
C TYR A 182 17.31 -7.68 -5.27
N PRO A 183 18.43 -8.43 -5.15
CA PRO A 183 18.48 -9.83 -5.53
C PRO A 183 17.83 -10.70 -4.44
N ARG A 184 16.96 -11.64 -4.83
CA ARG A 184 16.38 -12.64 -3.94
C ARG A 184 17.49 -13.53 -3.39
N ILE A 185 17.27 -14.04 -2.19
CA ILE A 185 18.25 -14.86 -1.46
C ILE A 185 17.73 -16.29 -1.42
N ASN A 186 18.58 -17.27 -1.70
CA ASN A 186 18.21 -18.67 -1.51
C ASN A 186 18.05 -18.96 -0.02
N LYS A 187 16.96 -19.63 0.37
CA LYS A 187 16.63 -19.88 1.78
C LYS A 187 17.69 -20.71 2.51
N GLU A 188 18.28 -21.69 1.84
CA GLU A 188 19.22 -22.64 2.43
C GLU A 188 20.65 -22.13 2.39
N SER A 189 21.11 -21.60 1.23
CA SER A 189 22.50 -21.12 1.11
C SER A 189 22.71 -19.71 1.65
N LEU A 190 21.64 -18.92 1.80
CA LEU A 190 21.67 -17.49 2.12
C LEU A 190 22.50 -16.65 1.13
N LEU A 191 22.70 -17.14 -0.09
CA LEU A 191 23.37 -16.43 -1.18
C LEU A 191 22.37 -15.84 -2.18
N PRO A 192 22.72 -14.76 -2.90
CA PRO A 192 21.92 -14.22 -3.99
C PRO A 192 21.61 -15.30 -5.05
N VAL A 193 20.36 -15.30 -5.53
CA VAL A 193 19.92 -16.17 -6.63
C VAL A 193 20.35 -15.60 -7.99
N ALA A 194 20.34 -14.27 -8.11
CA ALA A 194 20.77 -13.58 -9.32
C ALA A 194 22.26 -13.81 -9.59
N LYS A 195 22.61 -14.12 -10.85
CA LYS A 195 24.00 -14.31 -11.28
C LYS A 195 24.54 -13.10 -12.05
N ASP A 196 23.65 -12.32 -12.65
CA ASP A 196 23.96 -11.15 -13.44
C ASP A 196 22.82 -10.12 -13.34
N VAL A 197 23.07 -8.91 -13.83
CA VAL A 197 22.14 -7.76 -13.79
C VAL A 197 21.05 -7.87 -14.86
N SER A 198 21.20 -8.77 -15.84
CA SER A 198 20.28 -8.85 -16.97
C SER A 198 18.89 -9.27 -16.51
N TYR A 199 17.89 -8.66 -17.16
CA TYR A 199 16.49 -8.90 -16.89
C TYR A 199 15.89 -9.73 -18.02
N SER A 200 16.41 -10.94 -18.22
CA SER A 200 15.95 -11.85 -19.27
C SER A 200 15.89 -13.30 -18.78
N GLY A 201 14.98 -14.09 -19.35
CA GLY A 201 14.79 -15.50 -18.99
C GLY A 201 14.52 -15.71 -17.50
N GLU A 202 15.21 -16.69 -16.92
CA GLU A 202 15.07 -17.11 -15.51
C GLU A 202 15.48 -16.02 -14.50
N ASN A 203 16.28 -15.03 -14.91
CA ASN A 203 16.70 -13.93 -14.01
C ASN A 203 15.59 -12.92 -13.71
N THR A 204 14.50 -12.91 -14.48
CA THR A 204 13.36 -12.01 -14.21
C THR A 204 12.76 -12.27 -12.82
N GLU A 205 12.75 -13.52 -12.36
CA GLU A 205 12.31 -13.91 -11.03
C GLU A 205 13.39 -13.82 -9.96
N ALA A 206 14.64 -13.53 -10.32
CA ALA A 206 15.74 -13.45 -9.36
C ALA A 206 15.74 -12.13 -8.56
N TRP A 207 14.99 -11.13 -9.00
CA TRP A 207 14.95 -9.79 -8.40
C TRP A 207 13.60 -9.49 -7.71
N TYR A 208 13.59 -8.54 -6.79
CA TYR A 208 12.37 -8.05 -6.14
C TYR A 208 12.52 -6.58 -5.72
N PRO A 209 11.41 -5.82 -5.65
CA PRO A 209 11.39 -4.51 -5.03
C PRO A 209 11.42 -4.68 -3.49
N PRO A 210 12.26 -3.93 -2.75
CA PRO A 210 12.47 -4.09 -1.29
C PRO A 210 11.34 -3.56 -0.40
N GLY A 211 10.10 -3.62 -0.89
CA GLY A 211 8.91 -3.09 -0.21
C GLY A 211 8.87 -1.57 -0.22
N HIS A 212 7.79 -1.01 0.33
CA HIS A 212 7.54 0.43 0.28
C HIS A 212 8.45 1.26 1.21
N GLY A 213 9.20 0.65 2.13
CA GLY A 213 10.15 1.37 2.99
C GLY A 213 11.34 1.97 2.23
N ASP A 214 11.63 1.47 1.03
CA ASP A 214 12.70 1.99 0.17
C ASP A 214 12.45 3.42 -0.33
N ILE A 215 11.22 3.94 -0.18
CA ILE A 215 10.84 5.29 -0.59
C ILE A 215 11.85 6.35 -0.12
N TYR A 216 12.40 6.24 1.09
CA TYR A 216 13.34 7.24 1.61
C TYR A 216 14.65 7.28 0.83
N ALA A 217 15.21 6.10 0.50
CA ALA A 217 16.46 5.99 -0.23
C ALA A 217 16.27 6.31 -1.71
N SER A 218 15.27 5.72 -2.36
CA SER A 218 15.04 5.93 -3.80
C SER A 218 14.55 7.34 -4.12
N PHE A 219 13.73 7.96 -3.26
CA PHE A 219 13.31 9.35 -3.45
C PHE A 219 14.47 10.35 -3.28
N TYR A 220 15.36 10.12 -2.30
CA TYR A 220 16.59 10.90 -2.16
C TYR A 220 17.51 10.73 -3.38
N ASN A 221 17.78 9.48 -3.78
CA ASN A 221 18.66 9.17 -4.92
C ASN A 221 18.13 9.70 -6.26
N SER A 222 16.81 9.88 -6.39
CA SER A 222 16.20 10.44 -7.61
C SER A 222 16.48 11.94 -7.81
N GLY A 223 16.95 12.65 -6.78
CA GLY A 223 17.11 14.11 -6.79
C GLY A 223 15.79 14.90 -6.68
N LEU A 224 14.64 14.21 -6.70
CA LEU A 224 13.33 14.86 -6.55
C LEU A 224 13.14 15.46 -5.16
N LEU A 225 13.69 14.83 -4.12
CA LEU A 225 13.66 15.36 -2.76
C LEU A 225 14.27 16.77 -2.69
N ASP A 226 15.48 16.94 -3.22
CA ASP A 226 16.14 18.25 -3.27
C ASP A 226 15.43 19.24 -4.19
N THR A 227 14.92 18.76 -5.33
CA THR A 227 14.13 19.58 -6.26
C THR A 227 12.91 20.18 -5.57
N PHE A 228 12.10 19.36 -4.90
CA PHE A 228 10.89 19.83 -4.23
C PHE A 228 11.19 20.71 -3.01
N ILE A 229 12.25 20.41 -2.25
CA ILE A 229 12.69 21.32 -1.17
C ILE A 229 13.10 22.68 -1.76
N GLY A 230 13.83 22.70 -2.89
CA GLY A 230 14.23 23.91 -3.59
C GLY A 230 13.05 24.71 -4.17
N GLU A 231 11.98 24.03 -4.58
CA GLU A 231 10.70 24.65 -4.99
C GLU A 231 9.86 25.17 -3.82
N GLY A 232 10.32 25.02 -2.57
CA GLY A 232 9.60 25.47 -1.38
C GLY A 232 8.52 24.50 -0.89
N LYS A 233 8.55 23.23 -1.32
CA LYS A 233 7.69 22.18 -0.78
C LYS A 233 8.19 21.75 0.61
N GLU A 234 7.26 21.48 1.51
CA GLU A 234 7.55 21.17 2.91
C GLU A 234 7.15 19.76 3.33
N TYR A 235 6.08 19.20 2.73
CA TYR A 235 5.54 17.90 3.09
C TYR A 235 5.24 17.05 1.85
N ILE A 236 5.40 15.73 2.00
CA ILE A 236 4.86 14.72 1.09
C ILE A 236 3.64 14.03 1.72
N PHE A 237 2.62 13.78 0.91
CA PHE A 237 1.51 12.89 1.26
C PHE A 237 1.65 11.57 0.51
N VAL A 238 2.04 10.51 1.21
CA VAL A 238 2.27 9.16 0.69
C VAL A 238 1.02 8.31 0.89
N SER A 239 0.55 7.65 -0.16
CA SER A 239 -0.53 6.67 -0.07
C SER A 239 -0.47 5.65 -1.20
N ASN A 240 -1.17 4.53 -1.04
CA ASN A 240 -1.28 3.55 -2.10
C ASN A 240 -2.15 4.06 -3.26
N ILE A 241 -1.77 3.76 -4.50
CA ILE A 241 -2.59 4.09 -5.67
C ILE A 241 -3.93 3.33 -5.68
N ASP A 242 -3.96 2.15 -5.06
CA ASP A 242 -5.16 1.31 -4.94
C ASP A 242 -6.07 1.67 -3.74
N ASN A 243 -5.72 2.70 -2.96
CA ASN A 243 -6.60 3.27 -1.94
C ASN A 243 -7.33 4.51 -2.50
N LEU A 244 -8.59 4.33 -2.89
CA LEU A 244 -9.41 5.39 -3.48
C LEU A 244 -9.89 6.43 -2.45
N GLY A 245 -9.85 6.10 -1.16
CA GLY A 245 -10.17 7.03 -0.08
C GLY A 245 -9.03 8.00 0.26
N ALA A 246 -7.81 7.74 -0.23
CA ALA A 246 -6.63 8.55 0.07
C ALA A 246 -6.57 9.83 -0.78
N THR A 247 -7.52 10.74 -0.56
CA THR A 247 -7.55 12.08 -1.14
C THR A 247 -6.73 13.06 -0.31
N VAL A 248 -6.33 14.20 -0.88
CA VAL A 248 -5.68 15.28 -0.11
C VAL A 248 -6.71 15.89 0.86
N ASP A 249 -6.48 15.73 2.16
CA ASP A 249 -7.35 16.30 3.20
C ASP A 249 -6.83 17.67 3.65
N LEU A 250 -7.63 18.72 3.40
CA LEU A 250 -7.25 20.09 3.72
C LEU A 250 -7.24 20.38 5.23
N TYR A 251 -8.01 19.65 6.04
CA TYR A 251 -8.02 19.82 7.50
C TYR A 251 -6.76 19.23 8.11
N ILE A 252 -6.34 18.03 7.66
CA ILE A 252 -5.07 17.44 8.06
C ILE A 252 -3.92 18.33 7.61
N LEU A 253 -3.92 18.79 6.36
CA LEU A 253 -2.89 19.69 5.85
C LEU A 253 -2.80 21.00 6.66
N ASN A 254 -3.93 21.60 7.04
CA ASN A 254 -3.97 22.77 7.90
C ASN A 254 -3.37 22.48 9.28
N HIS A 255 -3.67 21.33 9.86
CA HIS A 255 -3.10 20.92 11.15
C HIS A 255 -1.57 20.80 11.10
N LEU A 256 -1.02 20.25 10.00
CA LEU A 256 0.43 20.09 9.82
C LEU A 256 1.14 21.43 9.57
N MET A 257 0.58 22.27 8.71
CA MET A 257 1.21 23.53 8.30
C MET A 257 1.02 24.65 9.34
N ASN A 258 -0.10 24.64 10.06
CA ASN A 258 -0.46 25.63 11.08
C ASN A 258 -0.73 24.95 12.45
N PRO A 259 0.29 24.36 13.09
CA PRO A 259 0.13 23.67 14.36
C PRO A 259 -0.21 24.67 15.48
N PRO A 260 -1.14 24.34 16.40
CA PRO A 260 -1.69 25.29 17.37
C PRO A 260 -0.65 25.80 18.37
N ASN A 261 0.38 25.00 18.66
CA ASN A 261 1.41 25.31 19.65
C ASN A 261 2.79 25.58 19.02
N GLY A 262 2.83 25.82 17.70
CA GLY A 262 4.10 25.95 16.94
C GLY A 262 4.91 24.66 16.84
N LYS A 263 4.43 23.54 17.41
CA LYS A 263 5.10 22.24 17.33
C LYS A 263 4.81 21.59 15.98
N ARG A 264 5.80 21.59 15.10
CA ARG A 264 5.76 20.92 13.81
C ARG A 264 5.87 19.40 13.99
N CYS A 265 4.97 18.65 13.37
CA CYS A 265 5.06 17.19 13.31
C CYS A 265 5.87 16.79 12.07
N GLU A 266 6.93 15.99 12.24
CA GLU A 266 7.74 15.56 11.10
C GLU A 266 7.12 14.36 10.37
N PHE A 267 6.32 13.55 11.08
CA PHE A 267 5.68 12.36 10.54
C PHE A 267 4.29 12.19 11.14
N VAL A 268 3.28 12.08 10.27
CA VAL A 268 1.90 11.83 10.68
C VAL A 268 1.35 10.61 9.94
N MET A 269 0.81 9.67 10.71
CA MET A 269 0.19 8.45 10.18
C MET A 269 -1.32 8.51 10.40
N GLU A 270 -2.09 8.41 9.32
CA GLU A 270 -3.53 8.19 9.45
C GLU A 270 -3.79 6.75 9.89
N VAL A 271 -4.52 6.60 10.99
CA VAL A 271 -5.00 5.32 11.52
C VAL A 271 -6.51 5.31 11.45
N THR A 272 -7.13 4.13 11.40
CA THR A 272 -8.59 4.03 11.46
C THR A 272 -9.00 2.86 12.35
N ASN A 273 -10.26 2.85 12.79
CA ASN A 273 -10.76 1.82 13.69
C ASN A 273 -10.75 0.43 13.02
N LYS A 274 -10.26 -0.58 13.75
CA LYS A 274 -10.22 -1.98 13.31
C LYS A 274 -11.62 -2.56 13.22
N THR A 275 -11.94 -3.16 12.07
CA THR A 275 -13.06 -4.10 11.95
C THR A 275 -12.56 -5.54 12.10
N ARG A 276 -13.47 -6.52 12.09
CA ARG A 276 -13.10 -7.95 12.08
C ARG A 276 -12.23 -8.34 10.89
N ALA A 277 -12.31 -7.61 9.77
CA ALA A 277 -11.49 -7.87 8.59
C ALA A 277 -10.04 -7.35 8.73
N ASP A 278 -9.79 -6.38 9.62
CA ASP A 278 -8.51 -5.67 9.72
C ASP A 278 -7.63 -6.14 10.89
N VAL A 279 -8.03 -7.21 11.59
CA VAL A 279 -7.34 -7.71 12.81
C VAL A 279 -5.88 -8.10 12.58
N LYS A 280 -5.49 -8.33 11.32
CA LYS A 280 -4.11 -8.67 10.92
C LYS A 280 -3.23 -7.44 10.66
N GLY A 281 -3.81 -6.26 10.51
CA GLY A 281 -3.07 -5.04 10.20
C GLY A 281 -2.24 -4.52 11.38
N GLY A 282 -1.07 -3.97 11.08
CA GLY A 282 -0.21 -3.30 12.04
C GLY A 282 -0.91 -2.16 12.77
N THR A 283 -0.52 -1.95 14.03
CA THR A 283 -1.10 -0.94 14.92
C THR A 283 -0.02 -0.02 15.45
N LEU A 284 -0.41 1.21 15.78
CA LEU A 284 0.47 2.16 16.44
C LEU A 284 0.52 1.87 17.94
N THR A 285 1.73 1.81 18.50
CA THR A 285 1.99 1.60 19.93
C THR A 285 3.02 2.60 20.43
N GLN A 286 3.19 2.68 21.75
CA GLN A 286 4.33 3.36 22.34
C GLN A 286 5.37 2.32 22.78
N TYR A 287 6.62 2.54 22.39
CA TYR A 287 7.74 1.68 22.74
C TYR A 287 8.97 2.57 22.99
N GLU A 288 9.58 2.44 24.17
CA GLU A 288 10.77 3.23 24.57
C GLU A 288 10.59 4.74 24.39
N GLY A 289 9.40 5.24 24.76
CA GLY A 289 9.08 6.67 24.77
C GLY A 289 8.62 7.25 23.44
N LYS A 290 8.81 6.55 22.31
CA LYS A 290 8.38 7.01 20.97
C LYS A 290 7.22 6.17 20.42
N LEU A 291 6.47 6.74 19.48
CA LEU A 291 5.47 6.00 18.70
C LEU A 291 6.17 5.06 17.73
N ARG A 292 5.68 3.82 17.63
CA ARG A 292 6.21 2.78 16.75
C ARG A 292 5.07 2.02 16.10
N LEU A 293 5.23 1.68 14.82
CA LEU A 293 4.33 0.76 14.13
C LEU A 293 4.75 -0.67 14.46
N VAL A 294 3.86 -1.43 15.08
CA VAL A 294 4.07 -2.85 15.37
C VAL A 294 3.24 -3.68 14.42
N GLU A 295 3.91 -4.57 13.69
CA GLU A 295 3.31 -5.54 12.79
C GLU A 295 3.17 -6.91 13.46
N ILE A 296 2.23 -7.73 12.99
CA ILE A 296 1.99 -9.08 13.54
C ILE A 296 3.24 -9.97 13.51
N ALA A 297 4.12 -9.79 12.52
CA ALA A 297 5.36 -10.53 12.38
C ALA A 297 6.37 -10.26 13.51
N GLN A 298 6.26 -9.10 14.17
CA GLN A 298 7.13 -8.70 15.27
C GLN A 298 6.63 -9.20 16.63
N VAL A 299 5.37 -9.68 16.69
CA VAL A 299 4.73 -10.12 17.91
C VAL A 299 5.13 -11.56 18.24
N PRO A 300 5.63 -11.85 19.46
CA PRO A 300 5.91 -13.22 19.88
C PRO A 300 4.67 -14.11 19.76
N LYS A 301 4.85 -15.36 19.32
CA LYS A 301 3.75 -16.31 19.04
C LYS A 301 2.74 -16.44 20.18
N ALA A 302 3.19 -16.36 21.43
CA ALA A 302 2.34 -16.45 22.63
C ALA A 302 1.33 -15.29 22.79
N HIS A 303 1.61 -14.12 22.20
CA HIS A 303 0.80 -12.90 22.35
C HIS A 303 0.06 -12.49 21.07
N VAL A 304 0.08 -13.33 20.03
CA VAL A 304 -0.55 -13.02 18.73
C VAL A 304 -2.06 -12.81 18.86
N ASP A 305 -2.75 -13.61 19.67
CA ASP A 305 -4.20 -13.46 19.84
C ASP A 305 -4.56 -12.23 20.68
N GLU A 306 -3.68 -11.85 21.60
CA GLU A 306 -3.78 -10.59 22.33
C GLU A 306 -3.64 -9.38 21.39
N PHE A 307 -2.69 -9.43 20.44
CA PHE A 307 -2.49 -8.40 19.43
C PHE A 307 -3.66 -8.26 18.45
N LYS A 308 -4.29 -9.38 18.09
CA LYS A 308 -5.50 -9.39 17.24
C LYS A 308 -6.74 -8.85 17.97
N SER A 309 -6.70 -8.74 19.29
CA SER A 309 -7.84 -8.28 20.08
C SER A 309 -8.13 -6.80 19.84
N VAL A 310 -9.28 -6.54 19.22
CA VAL A 310 -9.81 -5.18 18.98
C VAL A 310 -10.09 -4.40 20.26
N SER A 311 -10.20 -5.08 21.41
CA SER A 311 -10.35 -4.45 22.73
C SER A 311 -9.06 -3.78 23.19
N LYS A 312 -7.90 -4.39 22.90
CA LYS A 312 -6.58 -3.88 23.29
C LYS A 312 -6.02 -2.91 22.26
N PHE A 313 -6.10 -3.26 20.99
CA PHE A 313 -5.64 -2.43 19.88
C PHE A 313 -6.85 -2.09 19.00
N LYS A 314 -7.36 -0.87 19.17
CA LYS A 314 -8.62 -0.41 18.53
C LYS A 314 -8.44 0.11 17.11
N ILE A 315 -7.19 0.42 16.74
CA ILE A 315 -6.83 1.10 15.49
C ILE A 315 -5.85 0.27 14.67
N PHE A 316 -5.73 0.60 13.39
CA PHE A 316 -4.68 0.07 12.51
C PHE A 316 -4.21 1.14 11.51
N ASN A 317 -3.02 0.92 10.96
CA ASN A 317 -2.41 1.80 9.97
C ASN A 317 -3.16 1.74 8.62
N THR A 318 -3.53 2.90 8.08
CA THR A 318 -4.14 3.02 6.74
C THR A 318 -3.12 3.08 5.60
N ASN A 319 -1.84 3.29 5.95
CA ASN A 319 -0.75 3.60 5.03
C ASN A 319 -0.92 4.92 4.26
N ASN A 320 -1.77 5.83 4.75
CA ASN A 320 -1.81 7.23 4.35
C ASN A 320 -0.91 8.03 5.31
N LEU A 321 0.19 8.56 4.79
CA LEU A 321 1.28 9.14 5.59
C LEU A 321 1.59 10.55 5.12
N TRP A 322 1.89 11.43 6.08
CA TRP A 322 2.31 12.80 5.81
C TRP A 322 3.68 13.02 6.43
N ILE A 323 4.68 13.32 5.60
CA ILE A 323 6.08 13.30 6.03
C ILE A 323 6.77 14.60 5.62
N SER A 324 7.52 15.20 6.54
CA SER A 324 8.31 16.41 6.29
C SER A 324 9.52 16.09 5.41
N LEU A 325 9.64 16.81 4.28
CA LEU A 325 10.76 16.66 3.34
C LEU A 325 12.11 16.96 4.01
N ALA A 326 12.16 18.00 4.83
CA ALA A 326 13.37 18.39 5.57
C ALA A 326 13.83 17.31 6.55
N ALA A 327 12.89 16.64 7.21
CA ALA A 327 13.20 15.55 8.14
C ALA A 327 13.69 14.30 7.40
N VAL A 328 13.09 13.97 6.25
CA VAL A 328 13.59 12.88 5.39
C VAL A 328 15.03 13.13 4.98
N LYS A 329 15.34 14.33 4.46
CA LYS A 329 16.71 14.68 4.05
C LYS A 329 17.70 14.53 5.20
N ARG A 330 17.41 15.15 6.35
CA ARG A 330 18.26 15.08 7.56
C ARG A 330 18.51 13.64 8.01
N LEU A 331 17.45 12.84 8.13
CA LEU A 331 17.56 11.47 8.63
C LEU A 331 18.24 10.54 7.63
N GLN A 332 18.02 10.74 6.32
CA GLN A 332 18.63 9.94 5.26
C GLN A 332 20.13 10.21 5.15
N GLU A 333 20.56 11.48 5.18
CA GLU A 333 21.99 11.85 5.15
C GLU A 333 22.74 11.33 6.38
N GLN A 334 22.08 11.29 7.54
CA GLN A 334 22.62 10.76 8.79
C GLN A 334 22.56 9.22 8.88
N ASN A 335 21.92 8.55 7.92
CA ASN A 335 21.57 7.12 7.98
C ASN A 335 20.83 6.75 9.30
N ALA A 336 20.00 7.65 9.82
CA ALA A 336 19.27 7.50 11.08
C ALA A 336 17.84 6.93 10.92
N ILE A 337 17.40 6.71 9.68
CA ILE A 337 16.12 6.05 9.40
C ILE A 337 16.25 4.57 9.73
N ASP A 338 15.52 4.14 10.76
CA ASP A 338 15.50 2.76 11.25
C ASP A 338 14.11 2.16 11.01
N MET A 339 14.08 1.01 10.36
CA MET A 339 12.86 0.27 10.01
C MET A 339 13.09 -1.20 10.31
N GLU A 340 12.08 -1.88 10.84
CA GLU A 340 12.15 -3.34 11.04
C GLU A 340 12.23 -4.07 9.71
N ILE A 341 13.03 -5.13 9.70
CA ILE A 341 13.20 -6.00 8.54
C ILE A 341 12.02 -6.97 8.46
N ILE A 342 11.39 -7.01 7.29
CA ILE A 342 10.33 -7.96 6.96
C ILE A 342 10.95 -9.06 6.11
N VAL A 343 10.93 -10.28 6.64
CA VAL A 343 11.45 -11.46 5.96
C VAL A 343 10.29 -12.19 5.29
N ASN A 344 10.21 -12.10 3.97
CA ASN A 344 9.15 -12.70 3.17
C ASN A 344 9.64 -13.99 2.49
N PRO A 345 9.32 -15.19 3.01
CA PRO A 345 9.63 -16.44 2.33
C PRO A 345 8.70 -16.64 1.13
N LYS A 346 9.27 -17.06 0.00
CA LYS A 346 8.52 -17.42 -1.22
C LYS A 346 9.12 -18.68 -1.87
N THR A 347 8.32 -19.33 -2.70
CA THR A 347 8.77 -20.42 -3.56
C THR A 347 8.59 -19.97 -5.00
N LEU A 348 9.67 -20.03 -5.78
CA LEU A 348 9.65 -19.71 -7.21
C LEU A 348 9.00 -20.85 -8.01
N ASP A 349 8.63 -20.58 -9.27
CA ASP A 349 7.94 -21.56 -10.12
C ASP A 349 8.76 -22.84 -10.34
N GLY A 350 10.10 -22.77 -10.22
CA GLY A 350 11.00 -23.93 -10.25
C GLY A 350 11.11 -24.72 -8.93
N GLY A 351 10.28 -24.43 -7.93
CA GLY A 351 10.33 -25.07 -6.60
C GLY A 351 11.43 -24.55 -5.68
N LEU A 352 12.20 -23.54 -6.11
CA LEU A 352 13.28 -22.95 -5.33
C LEU A 352 12.71 -22.10 -4.19
N ASN A 353 13.06 -22.44 -2.95
CA ASN A 353 12.70 -21.64 -1.78
C ASN A 353 13.65 -20.44 -1.63
N VAL A 354 13.07 -19.25 -1.62
CA VAL A 354 13.77 -17.98 -1.55
C VAL A 354 13.25 -17.10 -0.41
N ILE A 355 14.07 -16.13 -0.03
CA ILE A 355 13.78 -15.10 0.96
C ILE A 355 13.90 -13.74 0.28
N GLN A 356 12.96 -12.85 0.63
CA GLN A 356 12.97 -11.43 0.28
C GLN A 356 13.07 -10.63 1.59
N LEU A 357 13.98 -9.66 1.62
CA LEU A 357 14.17 -8.75 2.75
C LEU A 357 13.59 -7.39 2.37
N GLU A 358 12.53 -7.00 3.05
CA GLU A 358 11.80 -5.77 2.76
C GLU A 358 11.70 -4.89 4.00
N THR A 359 11.28 -3.64 3.82
CA THR A 359 10.99 -2.73 4.94
C THR A 359 9.66 -2.01 4.72
N ALA A 360 9.07 -1.53 5.82
CA ALA A 360 7.80 -0.81 5.78
C ALA A 360 7.97 0.71 5.91
N VAL A 361 7.31 1.50 5.07
CA VAL A 361 7.40 2.97 5.14
C VAL A 361 6.89 3.50 6.48
N GLY A 362 5.82 2.91 7.00
CA GLY A 362 5.24 3.27 8.30
C GLY A 362 6.10 2.88 9.51
N ALA A 363 7.02 1.92 9.36
CA ALA A 363 7.93 1.53 10.44
C ALA A 363 8.92 2.64 10.81
N ALA A 364 9.25 3.52 9.86
CA ALA A 364 10.18 4.62 10.08
C ALA A 364 9.65 5.68 11.07
N ILE A 365 8.36 5.67 11.44
CA ILE A 365 7.74 6.69 12.32
C ILE A 365 8.50 6.90 13.63
N LYS A 366 9.18 5.86 14.14
CA LYS A 366 9.99 5.92 15.37
C LYS A 366 11.26 6.78 15.23
N SER A 367 11.78 6.96 14.01
CA SER A 367 12.98 7.77 13.73
C SER A 367 12.68 9.26 13.59
N PHE A 368 11.41 9.65 13.49
CA PHE A 368 11.00 11.05 13.32
C PHE A 368 10.66 11.70 14.67
N GLU A 369 10.91 13.00 14.76
CA GLU A 369 10.53 13.79 15.92
C GLU A 369 9.06 14.24 15.81
N ASN A 370 8.42 14.40 16.97
CA ASN A 370 7.02 14.85 17.07
C ASN A 370 6.06 14.03 16.21
N SER A 371 6.27 12.71 16.14
CA SER A 371 5.38 11.81 15.41
C SER A 371 3.97 11.81 16.00
N LEU A 372 2.97 11.74 15.12
CA LEU A 372 1.56 11.86 15.49
C LEU A 372 0.69 10.85 14.73
N GLY A 373 -0.28 10.24 15.42
CA GLY A 373 -1.37 9.51 14.78
C GLY A 373 -2.62 10.39 14.61
N ILE A 374 -3.38 10.19 13.55
CA ILE A 374 -4.71 10.78 13.40
C ILE A 374 -5.72 9.67 13.14
N ASN A 375 -6.73 9.53 14.00
CA ASN A 375 -7.81 8.57 13.80
C ASN A 375 -8.83 9.13 12.80
N VAL A 376 -8.71 8.71 11.53
CA VAL A 376 -9.54 9.15 10.41
C VAL A 376 -10.75 8.24 10.21
N PRO A 377 -11.86 8.77 9.66
CA PRO A 377 -12.98 7.93 9.25
C PRO A 377 -12.58 6.96 8.15
N ARG A 378 -13.27 5.81 8.08
CA ARG A 378 -13.03 4.76 7.07
C ARG A 378 -13.25 5.25 5.63
N SER A 379 -13.93 6.38 5.42
CA SER A 379 -14.03 7.01 4.10
C SER A 379 -12.65 7.31 3.47
N ARG A 380 -11.60 7.46 4.28
CA ARG A 380 -10.21 7.66 3.80
C ARG A 380 -9.43 6.36 3.58
N PHE A 381 -10.03 5.21 3.91
CA PHE A 381 -9.44 3.89 3.77
C PHE A 381 -10.37 2.98 2.95
N LEU A 382 -10.28 3.12 1.63
CA LEU A 382 -11.02 2.34 0.64
C LEU A 382 -10.03 1.62 -0.31
N PRO A 383 -9.25 0.65 0.20
CA PRO A 383 -8.34 -0.12 -0.62
C PRO A 383 -9.10 -1.11 -1.51
N VAL A 384 -8.78 -1.15 -2.80
CA VAL A 384 -9.33 -2.12 -3.74
C VAL A 384 -8.31 -3.22 -3.95
N LYS A 385 -8.48 -4.38 -3.31
CA LYS A 385 -7.54 -5.51 -3.39
C LYS A 385 -8.06 -6.66 -4.24
N THR A 386 -9.38 -6.80 -4.35
CA THR A 386 -10.06 -7.90 -5.01
C THR A 386 -11.15 -7.38 -5.95
N THR A 387 -11.70 -8.27 -6.77
CA THR A 387 -12.88 -7.95 -7.59
C THR A 387 -14.15 -7.73 -6.77
N SER A 388 -14.21 -8.25 -5.54
CA SER A 388 -15.30 -7.92 -4.59
C SER A 388 -15.27 -6.44 -4.22
N ASP A 389 -14.08 -5.88 -4.04
CA ASP A 389 -13.90 -4.45 -3.77
C ASP A 389 -14.23 -3.62 -5.02
N LEU A 390 -13.87 -4.09 -6.23
CA LEU A 390 -14.27 -3.42 -7.47
C LEU A 390 -15.79 -3.34 -7.61
N LEU A 391 -16.52 -4.42 -7.30
CA LEU A 391 -17.98 -4.43 -7.38
C LEU A 391 -18.60 -3.34 -6.48
N LEU A 392 -18.10 -3.22 -5.24
CA LEU A 392 -18.52 -2.15 -4.32
C LEU A 392 -18.32 -0.76 -4.93
N VAL A 393 -17.11 -0.50 -5.41
CA VAL A 393 -16.66 0.81 -5.91
C VAL A 393 -17.31 1.19 -7.25
N MET A 394 -17.63 0.20 -8.08
CA MET A 394 -18.31 0.38 -9.37
C MET A 394 -19.81 0.63 -9.22
N SER A 395 -20.42 0.15 -8.13
CA SER A 395 -21.86 0.24 -7.93
C SER A 395 -22.36 1.66 -7.63
N ASN A 396 -23.68 1.81 -7.64
CA ASN A 396 -24.38 3.03 -7.21
C ASN A 396 -24.24 3.33 -5.71
N LEU A 397 -23.58 2.46 -4.93
CA LEU A 397 -23.22 2.71 -3.54
C LEU A 397 -22.26 3.91 -3.40
N TYR A 398 -21.41 4.15 -4.40
CA TYR A 398 -20.52 5.30 -4.45
C TYR A 398 -20.93 6.24 -5.58
N SER A 399 -20.73 7.53 -5.40
CA SER A 399 -20.78 8.54 -6.46
C SER A 399 -19.36 9.01 -6.80
N LEU A 400 -19.09 9.26 -8.08
CA LEU A 400 -17.80 9.71 -8.58
C LEU A 400 -17.90 11.19 -8.99
N ASN A 401 -17.11 12.04 -8.33
CA ASN A 401 -17.01 13.47 -8.64
C ASN A 401 -15.54 13.85 -8.75
N ALA A 402 -15.11 14.34 -9.91
CA ALA A 402 -13.74 14.80 -10.16
C ALA A 402 -12.64 13.81 -9.69
N GLY A 403 -12.83 12.51 -9.98
CA GLY A 403 -11.90 11.45 -9.54
C GLY A 403 -12.07 11.00 -8.09
N SER A 404 -12.82 11.71 -7.24
CA SER A 404 -13.10 11.32 -5.86
C SER A 404 -14.37 10.49 -5.74
N LEU A 405 -14.28 9.40 -4.99
CA LEU A 405 -15.43 8.57 -4.65
C LEU A 405 -15.98 8.94 -3.28
N THR A 406 -17.28 9.12 -3.22
CA THR A 406 -18.02 9.41 -2.00
C THR A 406 -19.17 8.43 -1.87
N MET A 407 -19.43 7.90 -0.67
CA MET A 407 -20.58 7.03 -0.47
C MET A 407 -21.86 7.84 -0.76
N SER A 408 -22.81 7.23 -1.46
CA SER A 408 -24.07 7.85 -1.84
C SER A 408 -24.85 8.32 -0.61
N GLU A 409 -25.36 9.55 -0.63
CA GLU A 409 -26.22 10.09 0.43
C GLU A 409 -27.56 9.34 0.53
N LYS A 410 -27.95 8.63 -0.53
CA LYS A 410 -29.15 7.77 -0.53
C LYS A 410 -28.95 6.48 0.26
N ARG A 411 -27.73 6.19 0.71
CA ARG A 411 -27.45 5.02 1.54
C ARG A 411 -27.94 5.30 2.96
N GLU A 412 -28.89 4.51 3.44
CA GLU A 412 -29.50 4.70 4.77
C GLU A 412 -28.51 4.53 5.93
N PHE A 413 -27.55 3.61 5.79
CA PHE A 413 -26.56 3.32 6.82
C PHE A 413 -25.13 3.58 6.33
N PRO A 414 -24.27 4.24 7.12
CA PRO A 414 -22.90 4.59 6.73
C PRO A 414 -21.96 3.37 6.62
N THR A 415 -22.45 2.18 6.95
CA THR A 415 -21.69 0.93 6.89
C THR A 415 -21.55 0.45 5.44
N VAL A 416 -20.32 0.11 5.05
CA VAL A 416 -20.05 -0.52 3.76
C VAL A 416 -20.54 -1.98 3.81
N PRO A 417 -21.31 -2.47 2.82
CA PRO A 417 -21.76 -3.85 2.79
C PRO A 417 -20.62 -4.83 2.60
N LEU A 418 -20.81 -6.06 3.09
CA LEU A 418 -19.85 -7.13 2.95
C LEU A 418 -20.11 -7.87 1.64
N VAL A 419 -19.15 -7.84 0.71
CA VAL A 419 -19.22 -8.55 -0.57
C VAL A 419 -18.12 -9.60 -0.64
N LYS A 420 -18.49 -10.83 -1.00
CA LYS A 420 -17.57 -11.95 -1.24
C LYS A 420 -17.94 -12.65 -2.54
N LEU A 421 -17.11 -12.45 -3.55
CA LEU A 421 -17.19 -13.16 -4.82
C LEU A 421 -16.23 -14.36 -4.81
N GLY A 422 -16.71 -15.50 -5.30
CA GLY A 422 -15.96 -16.75 -5.36
C GLY A 422 -14.84 -16.75 -6.41
N SER A 423 -14.12 -17.88 -6.51
CA SER A 423 -12.94 -18.03 -7.36
C SER A 423 -13.20 -17.74 -8.85
N SER A 424 -14.42 -17.99 -9.33
CA SER A 424 -14.87 -17.69 -10.70
C SER A 424 -14.83 -16.21 -11.06
N PHE A 425 -14.70 -15.32 -10.06
CA PHE A 425 -14.67 -13.86 -10.21
C PHE A 425 -13.28 -13.27 -9.90
N THR A 426 -12.27 -14.07 -9.57
CA THR A 426 -10.96 -13.54 -9.14
C THR A 426 -10.27 -12.70 -10.21
N LYS A 427 -10.37 -13.12 -11.48
CA LYS A 427 -9.78 -12.39 -12.61
C LYS A 427 -10.72 -11.28 -13.08
N VAL A 428 -10.20 -10.07 -13.32
CA VAL A 428 -11.01 -8.92 -13.78
C VAL A 428 -11.77 -9.25 -15.07
N GLN A 429 -11.15 -9.97 -16.01
CA GLN A 429 -11.80 -10.36 -17.26
C GLN A 429 -13.05 -11.24 -17.02
N ASP A 430 -12.95 -12.23 -16.12
CA ASP A 430 -14.08 -13.10 -15.79
C ASP A 430 -15.13 -12.34 -14.99
N TYR A 431 -14.71 -11.50 -14.05
CA TYR A 431 -15.60 -10.62 -13.30
C TYR A 431 -16.43 -9.72 -14.23
N LEU A 432 -15.79 -9.00 -15.16
CA LEU A 432 -16.48 -8.12 -16.10
C LEU A 432 -17.41 -8.90 -17.03
N ARG A 433 -17.01 -10.10 -17.48
CA ARG A 433 -17.85 -10.96 -18.33
C ARG A 433 -19.09 -11.47 -17.60
N ARG A 434 -19.01 -11.68 -16.29
CA ARG A 434 -20.09 -12.27 -15.49
C ARG A 434 -21.14 -11.25 -15.03
N PHE A 435 -20.85 -9.96 -15.13
CA PHE A 435 -21.81 -8.89 -14.84
C PHE A 435 -22.09 -8.12 -16.14
N GLU A 436 -23.23 -8.36 -16.77
CA GLU A 436 -23.63 -7.57 -17.94
C GLU A 436 -23.81 -6.08 -17.63
N SER A 437 -24.22 -5.78 -16.39
CA SER A 437 -24.17 -4.45 -15.78
C SER A 437 -23.90 -4.59 -14.30
N ILE A 438 -23.33 -3.57 -13.68
CA ILE A 438 -23.17 -3.54 -12.23
C ILE A 438 -24.54 -3.44 -11.57
N PRO A 439 -24.90 -4.36 -10.64
CA PRO A 439 -26.20 -4.36 -10.00
C PRO A 439 -26.40 -3.14 -9.09
N ASP A 440 -27.66 -2.83 -8.82
CA ASP A 440 -28.03 -1.95 -7.73
C ASP A 440 -27.70 -2.63 -6.39
N MET A 441 -26.88 -1.95 -5.57
CA MET A 441 -26.46 -2.45 -4.26
C MET A 441 -26.70 -1.41 -3.16
N LEU A 442 -27.57 -0.42 -3.40
CA LEU A 442 -27.77 0.69 -2.48
C LEU A 442 -28.36 0.25 -1.14
N GLU A 443 -29.20 -0.78 -1.14
CA GLU A 443 -29.84 -1.38 0.04
C GLU A 443 -29.21 -2.75 0.41
N LEU A 444 -28.05 -3.10 -0.14
CA LEU A 444 -27.36 -4.36 0.15
C LEU A 444 -26.69 -4.31 1.53
N ASP A 445 -26.71 -5.38 2.30
CA ASP A 445 -25.91 -5.53 3.54
C ASP A 445 -24.81 -6.58 3.39
N HIS A 446 -25.16 -7.73 2.81
CA HIS A 446 -24.26 -8.87 2.66
C HIS A 446 -24.50 -9.56 1.33
N LEU A 447 -23.44 -9.77 0.55
CA LEU A 447 -23.45 -10.56 -0.69
C LEU A 447 -22.38 -11.65 -0.62
N THR A 448 -22.79 -12.91 -0.74
CA THR A 448 -21.89 -14.03 -1.01
C THR A 448 -22.27 -14.68 -2.33
N VAL A 449 -21.34 -14.79 -3.26
CA VAL A 449 -21.53 -15.49 -4.54
C VAL A 449 -20.46 -16.56 -4.69
N SER A 450 -20.86 -17.82 -4.87
CA SER A 450 -19.96 -18.95 -5.03
C SER A 450 -20.35 -19.82 -6.22
N GLY A 451 -19.36 -20.34 -6.95
CA GLY A 451 -19.54 -21.21 -8.11
C GLY A 451 -19.62 -20.47 -9.45
N ASP A 452 -20.18 -21.12 -10.46
CA ASP A 452 -20.35 -20.56 -11.81
C ASP A 452 -21.65 -19.74 -11.89
N VAL A 453 -21.55 -18.44 -11.59
CA VAL A 453 -22.71 -17.53 -11.53
C VAL A 453 -22.56 -16.38 -12.54
N THR A 454 -23.64 -16.00 -13.20
CA THR A 454 -23.71 -14.80 -14.06
C THR A 454 -24.87 -13.90 -13.65
N PHE A 455 -24.76 -12.61 -13.97
CA PHE A 455 -25.75 -11.58 -13.67
C PHE A 455 -26.12 -10.82 -14.95
N GLY A 456 -27.41 -10.86 -15.30
CA GLY A 456 -27.97 -10.05 -16.38
C GLY A 456 -28.01 -8.56 -16.05
N LYS A 457 -28.51 -7.77 -17.01
CA LYS A 457 -28.67 -6.32 -16.83
C LYS A 457 -29.67 -5.94 -15.74
N ASN A 458 -29.44 -4.82 -15.06
CA ASN A 458 -30.38 -4.18 -14.12
C ASN A 458 -30.82 -5.06 -12.93
N VAL A 459 -29.96 -5.96 -12.46
CA VAL A 459 -30.21 -6.73 -11.23
C VAL A 459 -30.14 -5.79 -10.01
N SER A 460 -31.00 -6.00 -9.00
CA SER A 460 -30.97 -5.30 -7.71
C SER A 460 -30.77 -6.29 -6.56
N LEU A 461 -29.85 -5.99 -5.67
CA LEU A 461 -29.45 -6.82 -4.54
C LEU A 461 -29.69 -6.06 -3.23
N LYS A 462 -30.52 -6.62 -2.34
CA LYS A 462 -30.99 -5.96 -1.11
C LYS A 462 -30.86 -6.86 0.11
N GLY A 463 -30.50 -6.27 1.26
CA GLY A 463 -30.29 -6.98 2.52
C GLY A 463 -29.22 -8.07 2.40
N THR A 464 -29.54 -9.31 2.80
CA THR A 464 -28.62 -10.44 2.71
C THR A 464 -28.92 -11.34 1.51
N VAL A 465 -27.99 -11.39 0.54
CA VAL A 465 -28.08 -12.24 -0.64
C VAL A 465 -26.95 -13.27 -0.66
N ILE A 466 -27.30 -14.54 -0.80
CA ILE A 466 -26.33 -15.63 -0.90
C ILE A 466 -26.66 -16.45 -2.15
N ILE A 467 -25.73 -16.57 -3.09
CA ILE A 467 -25.90 -17.31 -4.34
C ILE A 467 -24.85 -18.42 -4.40
N ILE A 468 -25.29 -19.67 -4.49
CA ILE A 468 -24.41 -20.85 -4.47
C ILE A 468 -24.74 -21.76 -5.66
N ALA A 469 -23.84 -21.76 -6.65
CA ALA A 469 -23.79 -22.80 -7.66
C ALA A 469 -22.79 -23.88 -7.20
N ASN A 470 -23.25 -25.13 -7.08
CA ASN A 470 -22.37 -26.24 -6.70
C ASN A 470 -21.41 -26.61 -7.84
N HIS A 471 -20.46 -27.50 -7.56
CA HIS A 471 -19.51 -27.97 -8.56
C HIS A 471 -20.24 -28.64 -9.73
N GLY A 472 -20.00 -28.14 -10.96
CA GLY A 472 -20.66 -28.61 -12.18
C GLY A 472 -21.97 -27.89 -12.52
N ASP A 473 -22.56 -27.18 -11.56
CA ASP A 473 -23.76 -26.38 -11.77
C ASP A 473 -23.42 -24.95 -12.22
N ARG A 474 -24.36 -24.33 -12.91
CA ARG A 474 -24.30 -22.92 -13.30
C ARG A 474 -25.60 -22.21 -12.93
N ILE A 475 -25.52 -20.97 -12.50
CA ILE A 475 -26.70 -20.13 -12.24
C ILE A 475 -26.59 -18.84 -13.05
N ASP A 476 -27.49 -18.65 -13.99
CA ASP A 476 -27.68 -17.38 -14.68
C ASP A 476 -28.82 -16.58 -13.99
N ILE A 477 -28.47 -15.45 -13.36
CA ILE A 477 -29.46 -14.55 -12.76
C ILE A 477 -30.09 -13.71 -13.88
N PRO A 478 -31.42 -13.80 -14.11
CA PRO A 478 -32.05 -13.12 -15.23
C PRO A 478 -31.97 -11.59 -15.11
N PRO A 479 -32.00 -10.86 -16.24
CA PRO A 479 -32.00 -9.40 -16.23
C PRO A 479 -33.23 -8.86 -15.49
N GLY A 480 -33.06 -7.78 -14.74
CA GLY A 480 -34.11 -7.14 -13.94
C GLY A 480 -34.47 -7.87 -12.63
N ALA A 481 -33.77 -8.96 -12.29
CA ALA A 481 -34.04 -9.69 -11.06
C ALA A 481 -33.79 -8.82 -9.82
N VAL A 482 -34.73 -8.88 -8.86
CA VAL A 482 -34.58 -8.26 -7.54
C VAL A 482 -34.44 -9.36 -6.51
N LEU A 483 -33.28 -9.43 -5.86
CA LEU A 483 -32.98 -10.41 -4.81
C LEU A 483 -32.88 -9.69 -3.48
N GLU A 484 -33.86 -9.92 -2.60
CA GLU A 484 -33.95 -9.31 -1.29
C GLU A 484 -34.06 -10.38 -0.19
N ASN A 485 -33.05 -10.45 0.68
CA ASN A 485 -33.02 -11.41 1.80
C ASN A 485 -33.23 -12.86 1.35
N LYS A 486 -32.56 -13.27 0.26
CA LYS A 486 -32.70 -14.60 -0.36
C LYS A 486 -31.38 -15.37 -0.39
N ILE A 487 -31.53 -16.68 -0.25
CA ILE A 487 -30.50 -17.66 -0.60
C ILE A 487 -30.95 -18.34 -1.89
N VAL A 488 -30.15 -18.22 -2.94
CA VAL A 488 -30.39 -18.81 -4.27
C VAL A 488 -29.37 -19.92 -4.48
N SER A 489 -29.83 -21.13 -4.74
CA SER A 489 -28.98 -22.28 -5.02
C SER A 489 -29.63 -23.19 -6.06
N GLY A 490 -28.83 -23.86 -6.87
CA GLY A 490 -29.31 -24.81 -7.87
C GLY A 490 -28.53 -24.72 -9.18
N ASN A 491 -29.18 -25.11 -10.27
CA ASN A 491 -28.64 -25.11 -11.62
C ASN A 491 -29.68 -24.52 -12.58
N LEU A 492 -29.38 -23.37 -13.17
CA LEU A 492 -30.24 -22.64 -14.08
C LEU A 492 -29.39 -22.05 -15.21
N ARG A 493 -29.69 -22.43 -16.45
CA ARG A 493 -29.10 -21.82 -17.65
C ARG A 493 -30.14 -21.06 -18.44
N ILE A 494 -29.83 -19.81 -18.75
CA ILE A 494 -30.65 -18.97 -19.62
C ILE A 494 -29.94 -18.87 -20.98
N LEU A 495 -30.63 -19.25 -22.05
CA LEU A 495 -30.09 -19.27 -23.41
C LEU A 495 -30.85 -18.27 -24.29
N ASP A 496 -30.13 -17.64 -25.23
CA ASP A 496 -30.76 -16.82 -26.26
C ASP A 496 -31.64 -17.71 -27.16
N HIS A 497 -32.85 -17.25 -27.47
CA HIS A 497 -33.79 -17.93 -28.37
C HIS A 497 -33.69 -17.39 -29.79
#